data_AF-A0A9W9ZT81-F1
#
_entry.id   AF-A0A9W9ZT81-F1
#
_cell.length_a   1.000
_cell.length_b   1.000
_cell.length_c   1.000
_cell.angle_alpha   90.00
_cell.angle_beta   90.00
_cell.angle_gamma   90.00
#
_symmetry.space_group_name_H-M   'P 1'
#
loop_
_entity.id
_entity.type
_entity.pdbx_description
1 polymer ?
#
loop_
_entity_poly.entity_id
_entity_poly.type
_entity_poly.pdbx_seq_one_letter_code
_entity_poly.pdbx_strand_id
1 'polypeptide(L)' 'MANAERIDQGQEDKERRSMDHIEENHMFHGQQGKSVFLSTNRCDVWALIQETLTNPDTTSEHRSRKERLV' A
#
# COMPACT_ATOMS: atom_id res chain seq x y z
N MET A 1 -20.56 20.43 -14.10
CA MET A 1 -19.11 20.19 -14.09
C MET A 1 -18.55 20.11 -12.66
N ALA A 2 -18.99 20.93 -11.69
CA ALA A 2 -18.48 20.92 -10.31
C ALA A 2 -18.67 19.64 -9.45
N ASN A 3 -19.52 18.68 -9.84
CA ASN A 3 -19.73 17.45 -9.05
C ASN A 3 -18.67 16.38 -9.28
N ALA A 4 -18.08 16.30 -10.49
CA ALA A 4 -17.03 15.32 -10.78
C ALA A 4 -15.73 15.68 -10.04
N GLU A 5 -15.32 16.95 -10.09
CA GLU A 5 -14.13 17.46 -9.39
C GLU A 5 -14.18 17.23 -7.87
N ARG A 6 -15.38 17.35 -7.27
CA ARG A 6 -15.57 17.10 -5.82
C ARG A 6 -15.48 15.62 -5.45
N ILE A 7 -15.85 14.72 -6.36
CA ILE A 7 -15.76 13.27 -6.15
C ILE A 7 -14.31 12.83 -6.33
N ASP A 8 -13.61 13.36 -7.34
CA ASP A 8 -12.21 13.08 -7.60
C ASP A 8 -11.32 13.52 -6.43
N GLN A 9 -11.54 14.73 -5.90
CA GLN A 9 -10.81 15.21 -4.71
C GLN A 9 -11.05 14.32 -3.48
N GLY A 10 -12.30 13.86 -3.29
CA GLY A 10 -12.66 12.97 -2.20
C GLY A 10 -12.07 11.57 -2.32
N GLN A 11 -11.69 11.14 -3.52
CA GLN A 11 -10.98 9.90 -3.79
C GLN A 11 -9.48 10.07 -3.48
N GLU A 12 -8.86 11.12 -3.99
CA GLU A 12 -7.45 11.45 -3.73
C GLU A 12 -7.16 11.61 -2.23
N ASP A 13 -8.06 12.24 -1.48
CA ASP A 13 -7.92 12.40 -0.04
C ASP A 13 -7.92 11.07 0.73
N LYS A 14 -8.67 10.08 0.23
CA LYS A 14 -8.70 8.73 0.82
C LYS A 14 -7.41 7.99 0.51
N GLU A 15 -6.93 8.05 -0.72
CA GLU A 15 -5.68 7.41 -1.14
C GLU A 15 -4.49 7.98 -0.37
N ARG A 16 -4.44 9.31 -0.24
CA ARG A 16 -3.43 10.00 0.57
C ARG A 16 -3.47 9.53 2.02
N ARG A 17 -4.64 9.48 2.64
CA ARG A 17 -4.79 9.00 4.03
C ARG A 17 -4.34 7.55 4.19
N SER A 18 -4.66 6.70 3.23
CA SER A 18 -4.21 5.30 3.22
C SER A 18 -2.69 5.21 3.16
N MET A 19 -2.06 5.99 2.26
CA MET A 19 -0.60 6.02 2.15
C MET A 19 0.06 6.52 3.43
N ASP A 20 -0.47 7.58 4.06
CA ASP A 20 0.07 8.11 5.32
C ASP A 20 0.01 7.04 6.44
N HIS A 21 -1.07 6.24 6.50
CA HIS A 21 -1.18 5.13 7.45
C HIS A 21 -0.14 4.03 7.19
N ILE A 22 0.08 3.68 5.92
CA ILE A 22 1.06 2.66 5.50
C ILE A 22 2.48 3.09 5.89
N GLU A 23 2.81 4.34 5.63
CA GLU A 23 4.12 4.92 5.92
C GLU A 23 4.44 4.86 7.42
N GLU A 24 3.48 5.27 8.26
CA GLU A 24 3.62 5.31 9.72
C GLU A 24 3.78 3.90 10.35
N ASN A 25 3.06 2.91 9.82
CA ASN A 25 2.91 1.61 10.49
C ASN A 25 3.69 0.46 9.86
N HIS A 26 4.10 0.60 8.59
CA HIS A 26 4.63 -0.50 7.79
C HIS A 26 5.91 -0.17 7.01
N MET A 27 6.39 1.08 6.97
CA MET A 27 7.61 1.44 6.22
C MET A 27 8.82 1.77 7.09
N PHE A 28 8.64 2.56 8.16
CA PHE A 28 9.79 3.10 8.89
C PHE A 28 10.03 2.47 10.27
N HIS A 29 9.00 1.94 10.91
CA HIS A 29 9.10 1.37 12.25
C HIS A 29 8.33 0.05 12.26
N GLY A 30 9.05 -1.07 12.37
CA GLY A 30 8.42 -2.35 12.66
C GLY A 30 7.77 -2.30 14.03
N GLN A 31 6.49 -1.94 14.08
CA GLN A 31 5.71 -2.18 15.28
C GLN A 31 5.64 -3.68 15.49
N GLN A 32 5.89 -4.13 16.73
CA GLN A 32 5.80 -5.55 17.06
C GLN A 32 4.47 -6.12 16.57
N GLY A 33 4.54 -7.24 15.83
CA GLY A 33 3.36 -7.92 15.28
C GLY A 33 2.82 -7.34 13.97
N LYS A 34 3.43 -6.29 13.41
CA LYS A 34 3.10 -5.78 12.07
C LYS A 34 4.14 -6.20 11.03
N SER A 35 3.67 -6.47 9.82
CA SER A 35 4.51 -6.64 8.64
C SER A 35 5.15 -5.31 8.24
N VAL A 36 6.37 -5.36 7.72
CA VAL A 36 7.14 -4.20 7.27
C VAL A 36 7.52 -4.40 5.81
N PHE A 37 7.38 -3.36 4.99
CA PHE A 37 7.87 -3.36 3.61
C PHE A 37 9.39 -3.24 3.59
N LEU A 38 10.04 -4.00 2.69
CA LEU A 38 11.49 -3.88 2.47
C LEU A 38 11.89 -2.54 1.86
N SER A 39 11.03 -1.96 1.02
CA SER A 39 11.25 -0.67 0.40
C SER A 39 10.79 0.47 1.29
N THR A 40 11.61 1.51 1.39
CA THR A 40 11.27 2.80 2.02
C THR A 40 10.75 3.83 1.01
N ASN A 41 10.63 3.46 -0.26
CA ASN A 41 10.12 4.34 -1.31
C ASN A 41 8.60 4.23 -1.42
N ARG A 42 7.90 5.34 -1.15
CA ARG A 42 6.43 5.42 -1.18
C ARG A 42 5.85 5.03 -2.54
N CYS A 43 6.49 5.43 -3.63
CA CYS A 43 6.00 5.13 -4.98
C CYS A 43 6.04 3.63 -5.26
N ASP A 44 7.12 2.95 -4.87
CA ASP A 44 7.29 1.51 -5.08
C ASP A 44 6.28 0.72 -4.24
N VAL A 45 6.10 1.11 -2.97
CA VAL A 45 5.10 0.49 -2.07
C VAL A 45 3.68 0.70 -2.60
N TRP A 46 3.34 1.91 -3.09
CA TRP A 46 2.02 2.15 -3.69
C TRP A 46 1.79 1.30 -4.92
N ALA A 47 2.77 1.22 -5.81
CA ALA A 47 2.68 0.44 -7.04
C ALA A 47 2.41 -1.04 -6.72
N LEU A 48 3.11 -1.59 -5.73
CA LEU A 48 2.89 -2.96 -5.26
C LEU A 48 1.47 -3.16 -4.71
N ILE A 49 0.96 -2.22 -3.93
CA ILE A 49 -0.42 -2.28 -3.40
C ILE A 49 -1.42 -2.27 -4.55
N GLN A 50 -1.29 -1.34 -5.49
CA GLN A 50 -2.18 -1.23 -6.66
C GLN A 50 -2.16 -2.49 -7.53
N GLU A 51 -0.98 -3.07 -7.74
CA GLU A 51 -0.83 -4.33 -8.45
C GLU A 51 -1.57 -5.47 -7.72
N THR A 52 -1.41 -5.58 -6.40
CA THR A 52 -2.06 -6.64 -5.60
C THR A 52 -3.57 -6.50 -5.47
N LEU A 53 -4.09 -5.27 -5.51
CA LEU A 53 -5.52 -4.98 -5.53
C LEU A 53 -6.14 -5.26 -6.90
N THR A 54 -5.41 -4.95 -7.97
CA THR A 54 -5.85 -5.21 -9.35
C THR A 54 -5.84 -6.70 -9.66
N ASN A 55 -4.83 -7.43 -9.17
CA ASN A 55 -4.67 -8.86 -9.45
C ASN A 55 -4.56 -9.68 -8.15
N PRO A 56 -5.68 -9.88 -7.43
CA PRO A 56 -5.68 -10.53 -6.12
C PRO A 56 -5.40 -12.03 -6.19
N ASP A 57 -5.57 -12.69 -7.34
CA ASP A 57 -5.30 -14.12 -7.49
C ASP A 57 -3.89 -14.43 -8.01
N THR A 58 -3.13 -13.40 -8.39
CA THR A 58 -1.76 -13.61 -8.85
C THR A 58 -0.89 -13.97 -7.66
N THR A 59 -0.26 -15.14 -7.75
CA THR A 59 0.83 -15.53 -6.85
C THR A 59 2.04 -14.67 -7.20
N SER A 60 2.09 -13.44 -6.68
CA SER A 60 3.31 -12.65 -6.69
C SER A 60 4.34 -13.29 -5.76
N GLU A 61 5.63 -13.14 -6.07
CA GLU A 61 6.72 -13.71 -5.25
C GLU A 61 6.60 -13.30 -3.78
N HIS A 62 6.12 -12.09 -3.50
CA HIS A 62 5.84 -11.60 -2.13
C HIS A 62 4.76 -12.38 -1.36
N ARG A 63 3.85 -13.09 -2.02
CA ARG A 63 2.88 -13.99 -1.37
C ARG A 63 3.41 -15.41 -1.22
N SER A 64 4.59 -15.70 -1.78
CA SER A 64 5.25 -16.97 -1.59
C SER A 64 5.77 -17.09 -0.17
N ARG A 65 5.47 -18.21 0.49
CA ARG A 65 5.95 -18.52 1.85
C ARG A 65 7.49 -18.55 1.96
N LYS A 66 8.20 -18.58 0.83
CA LYS A 66 9.68 -18.55 0.76
C LYS A 66 10.28 -17.24 1.28
N GLU A 67 9.60 -16.11 1.12
CA GLU A 67 10.11 -14.79 1.57
C GLU A 67 9.54 -14.37 2.92
N ARG A 68 8.76 -15.25 3.57
CA ARG A 68 8.19 -14.98 4.88
C ARG A 68 9.29 -15.10 5.93
N LEU A 69 9.84 -13.96 6.36
CA LEU A 69 10.69 -13.86 7.54
C LEU A 69 9.91 -14.43 8.74
N VAL A 70 10.44 -15.51 9.32
CA VAL A 70 9.87 -16.21 10.49
C VAL A 70 10.42 -15.60 11.77
#